data_AF-A0A285NYZ4-F1
#
_entry.id   AF-A0A285NYZ4-F1
#
_cell.length_a   1.000
_cell.length_b   1.000
_cell.length_c   1.000
_cell.angle_alpha   90.00
_cell.angle_beta   90.00
_cell.angle_gamma   90.00
#
_symmetry.space_group_name_H-M   'P 1'
#
loop_
_entity.id
_entity.type
_entity.pdbx_description
1 polymer ?
#
loop_
_entity_poly.entity_id
_entity_poly.type
_entity_poly.pdbx_seq_one_letter_code
_entity_poly.pdbx_strand_id
1 'polypeptide(L)' 'MSCGKFIESQDKHEQLTRNFVVTWTQGFLSGANGFLHGYANAPLKEAPDSESISAYLEKYCRDKPLKSIYEGASALYLDL' A
#
# COMPACT_ATOMS: atom_id res chain seq x y z
N MET A 1 -10.24 5.00 -0.71
CA MET A 1 -9.97 5.48 -2.08
C MET A 1 -9.94 4.28 -3.01
N SER A 2 -10.55 4.36 -4.20
CA SER A 2 -10.43 3.32 -5.23
C SER A 2 -9.13 3.47 -6.01
N CYS A 3 -8.66 2.38 -6.61
CA CYS A 3 -7.48 2.33 -7.46
C CYS A 3 -7.63 3.23 -8.68
N GLY A 4 -8.80 3.26 -9.33
CA GLY A 4 -9.06 4.19 -10.44
C GLY A 4 -8.85 5.66 -10.06
N LYS A 5 -9.31 6.08 -8.87
CA LYS A 5 -9.10 7.45 -8.38
C LYS A 5 -7.63 7.74 -8.04
N PHE A 6 -6.89 6.72 -7.61
CA PHE A 6 -5.46 6.85 -7.34
C PHE A 6 -4.65 6.97 -8.64
N ILE A 7 -5.00 6.21 -9.68
CA ILE A 7 -4.36 6.35 -11.00
C ILE A 7 -4.62 7.74 -11.57
N GLU A 8 -5.87 8.21 -11.52
CA GLU A 8 -6.23 9.56 -11.96
C GLU A 8 -5.43 10.65 -11.24
N SER A 9 -5.17 10.49 -9.94
CA SER A 9 -4.37 11.46 -9.18
C SER A 9 -2.87 11.39 -9.51
N GLN A 10 -2.34 10.21 -9.87
CA GLN A 10 -0.97 10.09 -10.39
C GLN A 10 -0.83 10.81 -11.75
N ASP A 11 -1.77 10.60 -12.67
CA ASP A 11 -1.75 11.20 -14.00
C ASP A 11 -1.87 12.74 -13.95
N LYS A 12 -2.54 13.27 -12.92
CA LYS A 12 -2.63 14.71 -12.62
C LYS A 12 -1.42 15.25 -11.85
N HIS A 13 -0.42 14.42 -11.56
CA HIS A 13 0.75 14.75 -10.75
C HIS A 13 0.42 15.31 -9.35
N GLU A 14 -0.66 14.82 -8.73
CA GLU A 14 -1.06 15.21 -7.38
C GLU A 14 -0.15 14.56 -6.33
N GLN A 15 1.02 15.16 -6.10
CA GLN A 15 2.00 14.64 -5.14
C GLN A 15 1.45 14.48 -3.72
N LEU A 16 0.54 15.35 -3.30
CA LEU A 16 -0.08 15.24 -1.97
C LEU A 16 -0.87 13.94 -1.82
N THR A 17 -1.67 13.58 -2.84
CA THR A 17 -2.44 12.33 -2.85
C THR A 17 -1.52 11.12 -2.84
N ARG A 18 -0.44 11.15 -3.64
CA ARG A 18 0.59 10.11 -3.64
C ARG A 18 1.23 9.94 -2.26
N ASN A 19 1.74 11.01 -1.68
CA ASN A 19 2.45 10.98 -0.40
C ASN A 19 1.53 10.50 0.72
N PHE A 20 0.27 10.94 0.71
CA PHE A 20 -0.74 10.47 1.66
C PHE A 20 -0.98 8.96 1.55
N VAL A 21 -1.18 8.44 0.34
CA VAL A 21 -1.42 7.01 0.11
C VAL A 21 -0.22 6.16 0.52
N VAL A 22 1.00 6.59 0.16
CA VAL A 22 2.22 5.88 0.53
C VAL A 22 2.42 5.88 2.04
N THR A 23 2.27 7.04 2.70
CA THR A 23 2.41 7.16 4.16
C THR A 23 1.37 6.31 4.90
N TRP A 24 0.12 6.36 4.45
CA TRP A 24 -0.95 5.53 5.02
C TRP A 24 -0.65 4.04 4.85
N THR A 25 -0.16 3.63 3.68
CA THR A 25 0.21 2.22 3.41
C THR A 25 1.35 1.77 4.29
N GLN A 26 2.38 2.60 4.47
CA GLN A 26 3.51 2.31 5.36
C GLN A 26 3.05 2.12 6.82
N GLY A 27 2.10 2.96 7.27
CA GLY A 27 1.45 2.79 8.57
C GLY A 27 0.64 1.49 8.69
N PHE A 28 -0.12 1.13 7.64
CA PHE A 28 -0.85 -0.14 7.57
C PHE A 28 0.09 -1.35 7.67
N LEU A 29 1.18 -1.37 6.90
CA LEU A 29 2.16 -2.46 6.91
C LEU A 29 2.78 -2.63 8.30
N SER A 30 3.21 -1.53 8.92
CA SER A 30 3.76 -1.54 10.28
C SER A 30 2.75 -2.08 11.31
N GLY A 31 1.50 -1.60 11.26
CA GLY A 31 0.44 -2.05 12.15
C GLY A 31 0.10 -3.53 11.99
N ALA A 32 0.00 -4.02 10.75
CA ALA A 32 -0.24 -5.44 10.47
C ALA A 32 0.91 -6.31 10.99
N ASN A 33 2.16 -5.89 10.77
CA ASN A 33 3.35 -6.57 11.27
C ASN A 33 3.36 -6.66 12.79
N GLY A 34 3.12 -5.53 13.48
CA GLY A 34 3.10 -5.48 14.94
C GLY A 34 1.98 -6.33 15.54
N PHE A 35 0.78 -6.27 14.95
CA PHE A 35 -0.36 -7.08 15.39
C PHE A 35 -0.09 -8.56 15.24
N LEU A 36 0.35 -9.02 14.06
CA LEU A 36 0.58 -10.44 13.79
C LEU A 36 1.77 -11.00 14.57
N HIS A 37 2.82 -10.20 14.76
CA HIS A 37 3.93 -10.58 15.62
C HIS A 37 3.46 -10.76 17.07
N GLY A 38 2.71 -9.80 17.62
CA GLY A 38 2.24 -9.86 19.01
C GLY A 38 1.14 -10.90 19.26
N TYR A 39 0.25 -11.14 18.30
CA TYR A 39 -0.90 -12.04 18.46
C TYR A 39 -0.62 -13.48 18.03
N ALA A 40 0.10 -13.66 16.91
CA ALA A 40 0.30 -14.97 16.27
C ALA A 40 1.76 -15.44 16.30
N ASN A 41 2.67 -14.70 16.94
CA ASN A 41 4.12 -14.94 16.89
C ASN A 41 4.66 -15.06 15.46
N ALA A 42 4.03 -14.37 14.50
CA ALA A 42 4.52 -14.33 13.13
C ALA A 42 5.91 -13.63 13.10
N PRO A 43 6.83 -14.08 12.23
CA PRO A 43 8.08 -13.36 12.02
C PRO A 43 7.80 -11.96 11.50
N LEU A 44 8.59 -10.98 11.96
CA LEU A 44 8.52 -9.62 11.43
C LEU A 44 8.98 -9.62 9.97
N LYS A 45 8.16 -9.01 9.11
CA LYS A 45 8.52 -8.78 7.71
C LYS A 45 9.29 -7.47 7.57
N GLU A 46 10.27 -7.43 6.68
CA GLU A 46 10.97 -6.19 6.35
C GLU A 46 10.02 -5.25 5.61
N ALA A 47 9.93 -3.99 6.04
CA ALA A 47 9.06 -3.02 5.41
C ALA A 47 9.73 -2.44 4.15
N PRO A 48 9.06 -2.42 3.00
CA PRO A 48 9.58 -1.79 1.80
C PRO A 48 9.70 -0.27 1.97
N ASP A 49 10.61 0.34 1.23
CA ASP A 49 10.73 1.81 1.17
C ASP A 49 9.54 2.47 0.45
N SER A 50 9.43 3.79 0.60
CA SER A 50 8.33 4.58 0.02
C SER A 50 8.24 4.48 -1.50
N GLU A 51 9.37 4.31 -2.19
CA GLU A 51 9.42 4.20 -3.65
C GLU A 51 8.85 2.85 -4.11
N SER A 52 9.26 1.77 -3.45
CA SER A 52 8.78 0.41 -3.66
C SER A 52 7.29 0.29 -3.35
N ILE A 53 6.81 0.90 -2.26
CA ILE A 53 5.38 0.97 -1.93
C ILE A 53 4.62 1.68 -3.06
N SER A 54 5.10 2.84 -3.51
CA SER A 54 4.44 3.59 -4.58
C SER A 54 4.37 2.78 -5.87
N ALA A 55 5.48 2.16 -6.28
CA ALA A 55 5.56 1.38 -7.51
C ALA A 55 4.64 0.15 -7.45
N TYR A 56 4.61 -0.55 -6.32
CA TYR A 56 3.72 -1.70 -6.13
C TYR A 56 2.25 -1.30 -6.22
N LEU A 57 1.83 -0.24 -5.52
CA LEU A 57 0.45 0.21 -5.53
C LEU A 57 0.01 0.69 -6.91
N GLU A 58 0.89 1.38 -7.65
CA GLU A 58 0.60 1.77 -9.02
C GLU A 58 0.34 0.54 -9.90
N LYS A 59 1.24 -0.44 -9.87
CA LYS A 59 1.07 -1.69 -10.61
C LYS A 59 -0.24 -2.39 -10.23
N TYR A 60 -0.45 -2.62 -8.92
CA TYR A 60 -1.66 -3.28 -8.42
C TYR A 60 -2.93 -2.58 -8.90
N CYS A 61 -2.94 -1.24 -8.86
CA CYS A 61 -4.10 -0.47 -9.25
C CYS A 61 -4.33 -0.47 -10.77
N ARG A 62 -3.27 -0.44 -11.58
CA ARG A 62 -3.39 -0.60 -13.04
C ARG A 62 -3.96 -1.96 -13.43
N ASP A 63 -3.55 -3.01 -12.72
CA ASP A 63 -4.08 -4.37 -12.93
C ASP A 63 -5.52 -4.52 -12.42
N LYS A 64 -5.94 -3.74 -11.41
CA LYS A 64 -7.21 -3.90 -10.69
C LYS A 64 -7.89 -2.54 -10.37
N PRO A 65 -8.36 -1.79 -11.39
CA PRO A 65 -8.82 -0.41 -11.19
C PRO A 65 -10.06 -0.26 -10.31
N LEU A 66 -10.89 -1.31 -10.20
CA LEU A 66 -12.11 -1.31 -9.38
C LEU A 66 -11.83 -1.61 -7.89
N LYS A 67 -10.61 -2.03 -7.55
CA LYS A 67 -10.23 -2.37 -6.18
C LYS A 67 -9.89 -1.14 -5.36
N SER A 68 -9.80 -1.31 -4.05
CA SER A 68 -9.41 -0.24 -3.12
C SER A 68 -7.90 -0.21 -2.86
N ILE A 69 -7.39 0.94 -2.43
CA ILE A 69 -6.00 1.07 -1.94
C ILE A 69 -5.73 0.16 -0.74
N TYR A 70 -6.74 -0.04 0.11
CA TYR A 70 -6.64 -0.98 1.23
C TYR A 70 -6.38 -2.41 0.76
N GLU A 71 -7.09 -2.88 -0.28
CA GLU A 71 -6.84 -4.19 -0.88
C GLU A 71 -5.44 -4.27 -1.50
N GLY A 72 -4.95 -3.18 -2.10
CA GLY A 72 -3.57 -3.09 -2.60
C GLY A 72 -2.52 -3.19 -1.49
N ALA A 73 -2.71 -2.47 -0.38
CA ALA A 73 -1.84 -2.54 0.79
C ALA A 73 -1.86 -3.93 1.45
N SER A 74 -3.02 -4.59 1.48
CA SER A 74 -3.18 -5.95 1.99
C SER A 74 -2.46 -6.96 1.09
N ALA A 75 -2.58 -6.82 -0.24
CA ALA A 75 -1.85 -7.66 -1.19
C ALA A 75 -0.33 -7.46 -1.05
N LEU A 76 0.13 -6.22 -0.90
CA LEU A 76 1.54 -5.93 -0.64
C LEU A 76 2.04 -6.66 0.61
N TYR A 77 1.31 -6.59 1.73
CA TYR A 77 1.72 -7.29 2.96
C TYR A 77 1.82 -8.81 2.79
N LEU A 78 0.97 -9.41 1.95
CA LEU A 78 1.01 -10.85 1.67
C LEU A 78 2.21 -11.26 0.80
N ASP A 79 2.67 -10.36 -0.08
CA ASP A 79 3.82 -10.59 -0.97
C ASP A 79 5.19 -10.35 -0.29
N LEU A 80 5.21 -9.70 0.89
CA LEU A 80 6.39 -9.57 1.77
C LEU A 80 6.73 -10.90 2.46
#